data_AF-A0A4T0X1C7-F1
#
_entry.id   AF-A0A4T0X1C7-F1
#
_cell.length_a   1.000
_cell.length_b   1.000
_cell.length_c   1.000
_cell.angle_alpha   90.00
_cell.angle_beta   90.00
_cell.angle_gamma   90.00
#
_symmetry.space_group_name_H-M   'P 1'
#
loop_
_entity.id
_entity.type
_entity.pdbx_description
1 polymer ?
#
loop_
_entity_poly.entity_id
_entity_poly.type
_entity_poly.pdbx_seq_one_letter_code
_entity_poly.pdbx_strand_id
1 'polypeptide(L)'
;MNRLLVCGPKQFNKKQFVHSLFSEDKEFENVLPDCSQAGTIVTDLTLSTAYYTTKADVFIDEPDEDSEIGYKKWLEELLDTEARELRDSLQFIILVFGSESEYRFCKKQIEGLNRLMDDENPPQWDGETAVVLADCVNSGNEEYEWSSFEEIRESVRLVNWREMEKRIPLSIDGKLGDVDFDTALANLRDAKLYLHQLSNHLTKVSFSENPDKLHFGFLKPQLIGKDLSKVLITPENFEEHRDFLPVLHKMVKNHVAEDQTYIVDAMNYPGSHMAIGDFKVILDFMNQRPEMPNTIGFIRVNEDMEMIPESYEENDMYTLCNIDGVIKLSDYMNEKIHDYL
;
A
#
# COMPACT_ATOMS: atom_id res chain seq x y z
N MET A 1 -15.08 5.13 11.32
CA MET A 1 -15.52 3.73 11.31
C MET A 1 -15.46 3.23 9.89
N ASN A 2 -14.83 2.08 9.68
CA ASN A 2 -14.63 1.59 8.32
C ASN A 2 -15.84 0.82 7.79
N ARG A 3 -16.23 1.07 6.54
CA ARG A 3 -17.40 0.43 5.95
C ARG A 3 -17.19 0.03 4.50
N LEU A 4 -17.70 -1.16 4.18
CA LEU A 4 -17.74 -1.72 2.83
C LEU A 4 -19.17 -2.07 2.46
N LEU A 5 -19.56 -1.84 1.21
CA LEU A 5 -20.86 -2.22 0.67
C LEU A 5 -20.68 -3.30 -0.38
N VAL A 6 -21.40 -4.42 -0.26
CA VAL A 6 -21.50 -5.47 -1.28
C VAL A 6 -22.93 -5.53 -1.77
N CYS A 7 -23.15 -5.22 -3.05
CA CYS A 7 -24.43 -5.42 -3.72
C CYS A 7 -24.28 -6.46 -4.82
N GLY A 8 -25.24 -7.36 -4.92
CA GLY A 8 -25.21 -8.41 -5.95
C GLY A 8 -26.46 -9.27 -5.97
N PRO A 9 -26.56 -10.19 -6.93
CA PRO A 9 -27.81 -10.85 -7.22
C PRO A 9 -28.18 -11.84 -6.11
N LYS A 10 -29.45 -12.22 -6.01
CA LYS A 10 -29.95 -13.10 -4.94
C LYS A 10 -29.26 -14.46 -4.92
N GLN A 11 -28.88 -14.98 -6.09
CA GLN A 11 -28.17 -16.25 -6.24
C GLN A 11 -26.68 -16.19 -5.86
N PHE A 12 -26.10 -15.01 -5.62
CA PHE A 12 -24.71 -14.88 -5.21
C PHE A 12 -24.60 -14.88 -3.68
N ASN A 13 -23.80 -15.78 -3.12
CA ASN A 13 -23.61 -15.90 -1.68
C ASN A 13 -22.64 -14.85 -1.14
N LYS A 14 -23.16 -13.62 -1.04
CA LYS A 14 -22.45 -12.44 -0.55
C LYS A 14 -21.90 -12.64 0.86
N LYS A 15 -22.61 -13.36 1.74
CA LYS A 15 -22.12 -13.65 3.10
C LYS A 15 -20.86 -14.51 3.10
N GLN A 16 -20.87 -15.59 2.32
CA GLN A 16 -19.69 -16.45 2.18
C GLN A 16 -18.56 -15.71 1.47
N PHE A 17 -18.88 -14.94 0.43
CA PHE A 17 -17.92 -14.12 -0.30
C PHE A 17 -17.22 -13.12 0.64
N VAL A 18 -17.99 -12.37 1.43
CA VAL A 18 -17.47 -11.45 2.45
C VAL A 18 -16.65 -12.20 3.49
N HIS A 19 -17.12 -13.35 3.98
CA HIS A 19 -16.33 -14.15 4.92
C HIS A 19 -14.98 -14.56 4.33
N SER A 20 -14.95 -15.02 3.09
CA SER A 20 -13.71 -15.42 2.39
C SER A 20 -12.78 -14.23 2.13
N LEU A 21 -13.29 -13.02 1.87
CA LEU A 21 -12.46 -11.82 1.71
C LEU A 21 -11.66 -11.47 2.97
N PHE A 22 -12.23 -11.76 4.15
CA PHE A 22 -11.64 -11.42 5.45
C PHE A 22 -10.98 -12.62 6.16
N SER A 23 -11.13 -13.85 5.67
CA SER A 23 -10.45 -15.03 6.21
C SER A 23 -9.02 -15.15 5.67
N GLU A 24 -8.22 -16.10 6.17
CA GLU A 24 -6.93 -16.47 5.56
C GLU A 24 -7.10 -17.46 4.39
N ASP A 25 -8.22 -18.17 4.34
CA ASP A 25 -8.52 -19.17 3.31
C ASP A 25 -8.62 -18.54 1.93
N LYS A 26 -7.85 -19.03 0.95
CA LYS A 26 -7.77 -18.49 -0.42
C LYS A 26 -8.89 -18.94 -1.35
N GLU A 27 -9.88 -19.65 -0.83
CA GLU A 27 -10.90 -20.29 -1.64
C GLU A 27 -12.28 -19.70 -1.36
N PHE A 28 -12.97 -19.35 -2.44
CA PHE A 28 -14.38 -19.01 -2.43
C PHE A 28 -15.12 -19.97 -3.37
N GLU A 29 -16.09 -20.70 -2.82
CA GLU A 29 -17.04 -21.46 -3.61
C GLU A 29 -18.41 -20.82 -3.45
N ASN A 30 -19.02 -20.40 -4.55
CA ASN A 30 -20.34 -19.79 -4.51
C ASN A 30 -21.42 -20.87 -4.27
N VAL A 31 -21.68 -21.20 -3.00
CA VAL A 31 -22.78 -22.07 -2.60
C VAL A 31 -24.05 -21.24 -2.57
N LEU A 32 -25.09 -21.61 -3.34
CA LEU A 32 -26.34 -20.85 -3.39
C LEU A 32 -26.90 -20.54 -1.98
N PRO A 33 -27.30 -19.29 -1.70
CA PRO A 33 -27.85 -18.93 -0.41
C PRO A 33 -29.28 -19.46 -0.23
N ASP A 34 -29.64 -19.81 1.01
CA ASP A 34 -30.97 -20.34 1.34
C ASP A 34 -32.07 -19.25 1.36
N CYS A 35 -31.69 -17.97 1.47
CA CYS A 35 -32.61 -16.84 1.53
C CYS A 35 -31.95 -15.54 1.03
N SER A 36 -32.77 -14.50 0.82
CA SER A 36 -32.30 -13.14 0.55
C SER A 36 -31.34 -12.68 1.65
N GLN A 37 -30.28 -12.01 1.22
CA GLN A 37 -29.23 -11.46 2.08
C GLN A 37 -29.33 -9.94 2.22
N ALA A 38 -30.31 -9.30 1.57
CA ALA A 38 -30.51 -7.86 1.56
C ALA A 38 -30.64 -7.27 2.98
N GLY A 39 -30.05 -6.08 3.18
CA GLY A 39 -30.04 -5.39 4.47
C GLY A 39 -29.25 -6.10 5.58
N THR A 40 -28.39 -7.08 5.27
CA THR A 40 -27.53 -7.69 6.29
C THR A 40 -26.35 -6.77 6.58
N ILE A 41 -26.05 -6.55 7.86
CA ILE A 41 -24.82 -5.90 8.30
C ILE A 41 -23.97 -6.92 9.04
N VAL A 42 -22.74 -7.15 8.56
CA VAL A 42 -21.74 -7.96 9.25
C VAL A 42 -20.75 -7.01 9.92
N THR A 43 -20.76 -6.97 11.25
CA THR A 43 -19.97 -6.01 12.03
C THR A 43 -18.65 -6.58 12.50
N ASP A 44 -17.68 -5.70 12.79
CA ASP A 44 -16.40 -6.05 13.45
C ASP A 44 -15.56 -7.09 12.68
N LEU A 45 -15.68 -7.16 11.34
CA LEU A 45 -14.82 -8.04 10.55
C LEU A 45 -13.38 -7.54 10.62
N THR A 46 -12.50 -8.40 11.09
CA THR A 46 -11.10 -8.07 11.31
C THR A 46 -10.30 -8.41 10.07
N LEU A 47 -9.85 -7.39 9.35
CA LEU A 47 -8.87 -7.54 8.29
C LEU A 47 -7.49 -7.43 8.92
N SER A 48 -6.68 -8.48 8.80
CA SER A 48 -5.30 -8.49 9.26
C SER A 48 -4.37 -8.69 8.08
N THR A 49 -3.52 -7.71 7.84
CA THR A 49 -2.41 -7.80 6.89
C THR A 49 -1.09 -7.92 7.65
N ALA A 50 0.01 -8.05 6.93
CA ALA A 50 1.34 -7.95 7.52
C ALA A 50 1.63 -6.57 8.14
N TYR A 51 0.91 -5.53 7.70
CA TYR A 51 1.23 -4.13 8.00
C TYR A 51 0.26 -3.49 9.00
N TYR A 52 -1.00 -3.91 8.99
CA TYR A 52 -2.03 -3.34 9.84
C TYR A 52 -3.11 -4.36 10.17
N THR A 53 -3.83 -4.09 11.24
CA THR A 53 -5.14 -4.67 11.51
C THR A 53 -6.16 -3.55 11.44
N THR A 54 -7.30 -3.84 10.85
CA THR A 54 -8.43 -2.93 10.86
C THR A 54 -9.70 -3.72 11.08
N LYS A 55 -10.72 -3.04 11.57
CA LYS A 55 -12.08 -3.56 11.62
C LYS A 55 -12.93 -2.84 10.61
N ALA A 56 -13.76 -3.57 9.89
CA ALA A 56 -14.73 -3.03 8.97
C ALA A 56 -16.11 -3.64 9.21
N ASP A 57 -17.14 -2.81 9.03
CA ASP A 57 -18.50 -3.29 8.89
C ASP A 57 -18.80 -3.48 7.41
N VAL A 58 -19.47 -4.58 7.07
CA VAL A 58 -19.86 -4.89 5.69
C VAL A 58 -21.37 -4.87 5.57
N PHE A 59 -21.87 -3.97 4.73
CA PHE A 59 -23.28 -3.88 4.36
C PHE A 59 -23.48 -4.77 3.14
N ILE A 60 -24.43 -5.69 3.24
CA ILE A 60 -24.79 -6.62 2.17
C ILE A 60 -26.18 -6.26 1.70
N ASP A 61 -26.30 -6.01 0.39
CA ASP A 61 -27.55 -5.62 -0.22
C ASP A 61 -27.82 -6.35 -1.54
N GLU A 62 -29.06 -6.22 -2.02
CA GLU A 62 -29.55 -6.87 -3.24
C GLU A 62 -30.45 -5.93 -4.02
N PRO A 63 -30.42 -5.94 -5.37
CA PRO A 63 -31.46 -5.27 -6.14
C PRO A 63 -32.82 -5.97 -5.90
N ASP A 64 -33.92 -5.20 -5.97
CA ASP A 64 -35.28 -5.73 -5.85
C ASP A 64 -35.52 -6.91 -6.80
N GLU A 65 -34.98 -6.80 -8.02
CA GLU A 65 -35.01 -7.78 -9.09
C GLU A 65 -33.58 -8.03 -9.61
N ASP A 66 -33.23 -9.29 -9.87
CA ASP A 66 -31.97 -9.68 -10.51
C ASP A 66 -32.06 -9.39 -12.03
N SER A 67 -32.10 -8.10 -12.36
CA SER A 67 -32.25 -7.59 -13.72
C SER A 67 -31.54 -6.25 -13.90
N GLU A 68 -31.30 -5.87 -15.16
CA GLU A 68 -30.71 -4.58 -15.53
C GLU A 68 -31.48 -3.38 -14.91
N ILE A 69 -32.81 -3.50 -14.83
CA ILE A 69 -33.68 -2.47 -14.26
C ILE A 69 -33.55 -2.42 -12.73
N GLY A 70 -33.47 -3.59 -12.08
CA GLY A 70 -33.30 -3.69 -10.63
C GLY A 70 -31.98 -3.05 -10.17
N TYR A 71 -30.86 -3.40 -10.81
CA TYR A 71 -29.56 -2.78 -10.51
C TYR A 71 -29.55 -1.28 -10.75
N LYS A 72 -30.12 -0.83 -11.87
CA LYS A 72 -30.20 0.60 -12.17
C LYS A 72 -30.98 1.35 -11.10
N LYS A 73 -32.13 0.84 -10.67
CA LYS A 73 -32.95 1.45 -9.63
C LYS A 73 -32.18 1.53 -8.31
N TRP A 74 -31.53 0.44 -7.91
CA TRP A 74 -30.70 0.40 -6.71
C TRP A 74 -29.54 1.43 -6.76
N LEU A 75 -28.84 1.53 -7.90
CA LEU A 75 -27.80 2.55 -8.09
C LEU A 75 -28.36 3.97 -8.07
N GLU A 76 -29.55 4.20 -8.63
CA GLU A 76 -30.21 5.51 -8.58
C GLU A 76 -30.60 5.90 -7.15
N GLU A 77 -31.04 4.95 -6.32
CA GLU A 77 -31.27 5.16 -4.88
C GLU A 77 -29.97 5.49 -4.14
N LEU A 78 -28.88 4.78 -4.45
CA LEU A 78 -27.57 5.07 -3.87
C LEU A 78 -27.01 6.43 -4.34
N LEU A 79 -27.40 6.93 -5.50
CA LEU A 79 -27.02 8.25 -6.02
C LEU A 79 -27.84 9.39 -5.43
N ASP A 80 -28.98 9.10 -4.79
CA ASP A 80 -29.88 10.13 -4.25
C ASP A 80 -29.18 10.92 -3.13
N THR A 81 -29.51 12.20 -3.00
CA THR A 81 -29.12 13.04 -1.87
C THR A 81 -29.43 12.43 -0.50
N GLU A 82 -30.51 11.65 -0.36
CA GLU A 82 -30.86 10.97 0.89
C GLU A 82 -29.83 9.91 1.31
N ALA A 83 -29.14 9.29 0.35
CA ALA A 83 -28.10 8.28 0.60
C ALA A 83 -26.71 8.89 0.86
N ARG A 84 -26.58 10.22 0.97
CA ARG A 84 -25.28 10.90 1.15
C ARG A 84 -24.52 10.42 2.38
N GLU A 85 -25.18 10.38 3.54
CA GLU A 85 -24.52 9.95 4.79
C GLU A 85 -23.99 8.51 4.69
N LEU A 86 -24.71 7.64 3.98
CA LEU A 86 -24.25 6.29 3.69
C LEU A 86 -22.99 6.36 2.82
N ARG A 87 -23.03 7.04 1.67
CA ARG A 87 -21.89 7.16 0.74
C ARG A 87 -20.64 7.70 1.41
N ASP A 88 -20.76 8.79 2.17
CA ASP A 88 -19.62 9.44 2.83
C ASP A 88 -18.94 8.51 3.86
N SER A 89 -19.69 7.52 4.37
CA SER A 89 -19.19 6.53 5.31
C SER A 89 -18.53 5.30 4.67
N LEU A 90 -18.77 5.05 3.38
CA LEU A 90 -18.21 3.91 2.65
C LEU A 90 -16.77 4.19 2.21
N GLN A 91 -15.92 3.17 2.26
CA GLN A 91 -14.57 3.21 1.70
C GLN A 91 -14.36 2.19 0.60
N PHE A 92 -15.28 1.24 0.46
CA PHE A 92 -15.20 0.27 -0.60
C PHE A 92 -16.59 -0.18 -1.04
N ILE A 93 -16.82 -0.26 -2.34
CA ILE A 93 -18.08 -0.74 -2.91
C ILE A 93 -17.76 -1.90 -3.84
N ILE A 94 -18.40 -3.04 -3.62
CA ILE A 94 -18.32 -4.22 -4.49
C ILE A 94 -19.66 -4.40 -5.17
N LEU A 95 -19.67 -4.27 -6.49
CA LEU A 95 -20.84 -4.53 -7.32
C LEU A 95 -20.66 -5.86 -8.04
N VAL A 96 -21.48 -6.84 -7.68
CA VAL A 96 -21.51 -8.15 -8.32
C VAL A 96 -22.67 -8.18 -9.31
N PHE A 97 -22.41 -8.42 -10.58
CA PHE A 97 -23.43 -8.57 -11.62
C PHE A 97 -23.59 -10.05 -11.99
N GLY A 98 -24.80 -10.45 -12.35
CA GLY A 98 -25.08 -11.80 -12.86
C GLY A 98 -24.59 -11.99 -14.29
N SER A 99 -24.47 -10.91 -15.06
CA SER A 99 -24.03 -10.95 -16.45
C SER A 99 -23.35 -9.65 -16.90
N GLU A 100 -22.59 -9.74 -17.98
CA GLU A 100 -21.95 -8.57 -18.60
C GLU A 100 -22.96 -7.54 -19.13
N SER A 101 -24.14 -7.97 -19.60
CA SER A 101 -25.14 -7.04 -20.12
C SER A 101 -25.68 -6.12 -19.02
N GLU A 102 -25.89 -6.65 -17.82
CA GLU A 102 -26.32 -5.87 -16.65
C GLU A 102 -25.31 -4.79 -16.28
N TYR A 103 -24.02 -5.15 -16.25
CA TYR A 103 -22.95 -4.17 -16.02
C TYR A 103 -22.94 -3.09 -17.10
N ARG A 104 -22.94 -3.49 -18.39
CA ARG A 104 -22.91 -2.53 -19.52
C ARG A 104 -24.12 -1.59 -19.49
N PHE A 105 -25.28 -2.07 -19.07
CA PHE A 105 -26.48 -1.25 -18.88
C PHE A 105 -26.31 -0.23 -17.74
N CYS A 106 -25.66 -0.63 -16.65
CA CYS A 106 -25.45 0.20 -15.45
C CYS A 106 -24.18 1.05 -15.47
N LYS A 107 -23.29 0.88 -16.47
CA LYS A 107 -21.98 1.53 -16.52
C LYS A 107 -22.04 3.04 -16.31
N LYS A 108 -23.02 3.71 -16.91
CA LYS A 108 -23.20 5.17 -16.77
C LYS A 108 -23.52 5.58 -15.32
N GLN A 109 -24.32 4.79 -14.60
CA GLN A 109 -24.68 5.04 -13.21
C GLN A 109 -23.47 4.81 -12.30
N ILE A 110 -22.68 3.77 -12.56
CA ILE A 110 -21.43 3.49 -11.84
C ILE A 110 -20.43 4.64 -12.03
N GLU A 111 -20.23 5.11 -13.27
CA GLU A 111 -19.40 6.29 -13.56
C GLU A 111 -19.94 7.54 -12.85
N GLY A 112 -21.27 7.70 -12.78
CA GLY A 112 -21.90 8.78 -12.04
C GLY A 112 -21.67 8.69 -10.54
N LEU A 113 -21.67 7.48 -9.98
CA LEU A 113 -21.41 7.23 -8.56
C LEU A 113 -19.97 7.58 -8.21
N ASN A 114 -19.00 7.11 -8.99
CA ASN A 114 -17.59 7.45 -8.79
C ASN A 114 -17.36 8.97 -8.87
N ARG A 115 -17.92 9.64 -9.90
CA ARG A 115 -17.83 11.11 -9.99
C ARG A 115 -18.46 11.81 -8.81
N LEU A 116 -19.64 11.37 -8.35
CA LEU A 116 -20.32 12.01 -7.23
C LEU A 116 -19.49 11.89 -5.94
N MET A 117 -18.76 10.79 -5.76
CA MET A 117 -17.88 10.60 -4.61
C MET A 117 -16.56 11.38 -4.75
N ASP A 118 -16.09 11.63 -5.97
CA ASP A 118 -14.87 12.41 -6.25
C ASP A 118 -15.11 13.95 -6.28
N ASP A 119 -16.27 14.43 -6.77
CA ASP A 119 -16.54 15.86 -7.04
C ASP A 119 -17.01 16.68 -5.81
N GLU A 120 -17.21 16.05 -4.64
CA GLU A 120 -17.48 16.82 -3.43
C GLU A 120 -16.25 17.67 -3.09
N ASN A 121 -16.38 18.98 -2.89
CA ASN A 121 -15.24 19.88 -2.72
C ASN A 121 -15.10 20.28 -1.23
N PRO A 122 -14.00 19.90 -0.54
CA PRO A 122 -12.82 19.21 -1.06
C PRO A 122 -13.07 17.71 -1.32
N PRO A 123 -12.39 17.08 -2.30
CA PRO A 123 -12.53 15.66 -2.59
C PRO A 123 -12.30 14.87 -1.30
N GLN A 124 -13.34 14.20 -0.83
CA GLN A 124 -13.39 13.55 0.48
C GLN A 124 -13.38 12.02 0.40
N TRP A 125 -13.71 11.45 -0.76
CA TRP A 125 -13.75 10.02 -0.90
C TRP A 125 -12.39 9.48 -1.36
N ASP A 126 -11.75 8.74 -0.46
CA ASP A 126 -10.51 8.00 -0.66
C ASP A 126 -10.76 6.49 -0.83
N GLY A 127 -12.00 6.14 -1.21
CA GLY A 127 -12.44 4.76 -1.37
C GLY A 127 -12.34 4.25 -2.81
N GLU A 128 -12.76 3.00 -3.01
CA GLU A 128 -12.67 2.31 -4.30
C GLU A 128 -13.96 1.53 -4.62
N THR A 129 -14.25 1.40 -5.91
CA THR A 129 -15.37 0.59 -6.42
C THR A 129 -14.83 -0.57 -7.24
N ALA A 130 -15.09 -1.81 -6.82
CA ALA A 130 -14.79 -3.02 -7.57
C ALA A 130 -16.05 -3.56 -8.26
N VAL A 131 -15.89 -4.04 -9.50
CA VAL A 131 -16.96 -4.64 -10.29
C VAL A 131 -16.61 -6.08 -10.63
N VAL A 132 -17.58 -6.96 -10.42
CA VAL A 132 -17.39 -8.41 -10.44
C VAL A 132 -18.51 -9.07 -11.24
N LEU A 133 -18.19 -10.06 -12.07
CA LEU A 133 -19.21 -10.98 -12.60
C LEU A 133 -19.30 -12.22 -11.71
N ALA A 134 -20.51 -12.57 -11.29
CA ALA A 134 -20.78 -13.72 -10.43
C ALA A 134 -20.18 -15.03 -10.97
N ASP A 135 -20.21 -15.22 -12.29
CA ASP A 135 -19.68 -16.41 -12.96
C ASP A 135 -18.14 -16.39 -13.15
N CYS A 136 -17.50 -15.23 -13.00
CA CYS A 136 -16.05 -15.06 -13.22
C CYS A 136 -15.23 -14.99 -11.93
N VAL A 137 -15.88 -14.95 -10.76
CA VAL A 137 -15.22 -14.82 -9.45
C VAL A 137 -14.12 -15.86 -9.25
N ASN A 138 -14.34 -17.09 -9.73
CA ASN A 138 -13.45 -18.23 -9.51
C ASN A 138 -12.50 -18.53 -10.67
N SER A 139 -12.68 -17.91 -11.84
CA SER A 139 -12.02 -18.33 -13.07
C SER A 139 -11.02 -17.34 -13.64
N GLY A 140 -10.95 -16.11 -13.12
CA GLY A 140 -9.95 -15.09 -13.50
C GLY A 140 -9.81 -14.95 -15.02
N ASN A 141 -10.60 -14.09 -15.64
CA ASN A 141 -10.64 -14.01 -17.10
C ASN A 141 -9.74 -12.87 -17.60
N GLU A 142 -8.51 -13.19 -18.04
CA GLU A 142 -7.51 -12.23 -18.54
C GLU A 142 -7.98 -11.37 -19.74
N GLU A 143 -9.07 -11.76 -20.41
CA GLU A 143 -9.59 -11.05 -21.58
C GLU A 143 -10.54 -9.87 -21.27
N TYR A 144 -10.96 -9.64 -20.01
CA TYR A 144 -12.00 -8.64 -19.70
C TYR A 144 -11.73 -7.80 -18.43
N GLU A 145 -12.36 -6.61 -18.33
CA GLU A 145 -12.32 -5.65 -17.21
C GLU A 145 -12.97 -6.18 -15.89
N TRP A 146 -12.85 -7.47 -15.55
CA TRP A 146 -13.49 -8.05 -14.36
C TRP A 146 -12.47 -8.41 -13.30
N SER A 147 -12.71 -7.97 -12.07
CA SER A 147 -11.85 -8.37 -10.96
C SER A 147 -12.16 -9.82 -10.54
N SER A 148 -11.13 -10.64 -10.49
CA SER A 148 -11.14 -11.96 -9.85
C SER A 148 -11.30 -11.84 -8.33
N PHE A 149 -11.65 -12.95 -7.65
CA PHE A 149 -11.72 -12.97 -6.19
C PHE A 149 -10.43 -12.49 -5.52
N GLU A 150 -9.26 -12.93 -6.01
CA GLU A 150 -7.98 -12.57 -5.42
C GLU A 150 -7.65 -11.09 -5.64
N GLU A 151 -7.95 -10.53 -6.83
CA GLU A 151 -7.78 -9.10 -7.08
C GLU A 151 -8.66 -8.26 -6.16
N ILE A 152 -9.93 -8.64 -5.96
CA ILE A 152 -10.83 -7.93 -5.04
C ILE A 152 -10.30 -8.02 -3.61
N ARG A 153 -9.82 -9.20 -3.21
CA ARG A 153 -9.26 -9.41 -1.89
C ARG A 153 -8.03 -8.55 -1.64
N GLU A 154 -7.15 -8.45 -2.62
CA GLU A 154 -5.98 -7.58 -2.53
C GLU A 154 -6.38 -6.09 -2.58
N SER A 155 -7.33 -5.67 -3.42
CA SER A 155 -7.87 -4.30 -3.36
C SER A 155 -8.42 -3.96 -1.97
N VAL A 156 -9.23 -4.86 -1.37
CA VAL A 156 -9.76 -4.70 0.01
C VAL A 156 -8.62 -4.57 1.04
N ARG A 157 -7.48 -5.23 0.82
CA ARG A 157 -6.27 -5.13 1.66
C ARG A 157 -5.45 -3.87 1.42
N LEU A 158 -5.58 -3.24 0.26
CA LEU A 158 -4.84 -2.04 -0.12
C LEU A 158 -5.63 -0.75 0.12
N VAL A 159 -6.94 -0.84 0.38
CA VAL A 159 -7.77 0.32 0.76
C VAL A 159 -7.13 1.09 1.91
N ASN A 160 -7.10 2.42 1.77
CA ASN A 160 -6.69 3.32 2.83
C ASN A 160 -7.77 3.39 3.94
N TRP A 161 -7.79 2.39 4.81
CA TRP A 161 -8.77 2.34 5.89
C TRP A 161 -8.54 3.50 6.89
N ARG A 162 -9.58 4.30 7.16
CA ARG A 162 -9.58 5.45 8.07
C ARG A 162 -9.18 5.07 9.50
N GLU A 163 -9.56 3.88 9.96
CA GLU A 163 -9.26 3.38 11.31
C GLU A 163 -8.35 2.14 11.27
N MET A 164 -7.08 2.31 10.91
CA MET A 164 -6.07 1.26 10.97
C MET A 164 -5.35 1.23 12.33
N GLU A 165 -5.31 0.06 12.96
CA GLU A 165 -4.38 -0.26 14.03
C GLU A 165 -3.12 -0.84 13.40
N LYS A 166 -2.02 -0.08 13.37
CA LYS A 166 -0.74 -0.60 12.87
C LYS A 166 -0.36 -1.85 13.68
N ARG A 167 -0.18 -2.98 13.01
CA ARG A 167 0.43 -4.15 13.62
C ARG A 167 1.91 -3.83 13.80
N ILE A 168 2.31 -3.53 15.03
CA ILE A 168 3.71 -3.66 15.42
C ILE A 168 3.99 -5.16 15.35
N PRO A 169 4.93 -5.64 14.52
CA PRO A 169 5.29 -7.05 14.54
C PRO A 169 5.67 -7.42 15.97
N LEU A 170 4.92 -8.32 16.59
CA LEU A 170 5.33 -8.94 17.84
C LEU A 170 6.67 -9.61 17.59
N SER A 171 7.69 -9.26 18.37
CA SER A 171 8.92 -10.04 18.43
C SER A 171 8.54 -11.46 18.84
N ILE A 172 8.65 -12.42 17.92
CA ILE A 172 8.48 -13.84 18.22
C ILE A 172 9.83 -14.50 17.98
N ASP A 173 10.52 -14.77 19.07
CA ASP A 173 11.51 -15.84 19.14
C ASP A 173 10.83 -17.16 18.76
N GLY A 174 11.17 -17.74 17.60
CA GLY A 174 10.66 -19.07 17.25
C GLY A 174 10.94 -19.50 15.82
N LYS A 175 11.91 -20.42 15.66
CA LYS A 175 12.30 -21.10 14.43
C LYS A 175 11.17 -21.87 13.74
N LEU A 176 11.17 -21.86 12.41
CA LEU A 176 10.87 -22.92 11.40
C LEU A 176 10.78 -22.16 10.06
N GLY A 177 11.32 -22.51 8.90
CA GLY A 177 11.94 -23.70 8.34
C GLY A 177 11.62 -23.73 6.83
N ASP A 178 12.63 -23.50 5.99
CA ASP A 178 12.78 -23.81 4.55
C ASP A 178 11.74 -23.32 3.52
N VAL A 179 11.85 -22.05 3.12
CA VAL A 179 12.36 -21.51 1.83
C VAL A 179 12.07 -20.00 1.92
N ASP A 180 13.11 -19.21 2.20
CA ASP A 180 12.90 -17.96 2.93
C ASP A 180 12.79 -16.71 2.03
N PHE A 181 11.59 -16.47 1.49
CA PHE A 181 11.19 -15.15 0.98
C PHE A 181 11.10 -14.11 2.12
N ASP A 182 10.93 -14.56 3.38
CA ASP A 182 11.02 -13.70 4.56
C ASP A 182 12.47 -13.26 4.84
N THR A 183 13.53 -13.89 4.30
CA THR A 183 14.90 -13.36 4.40
C THR A 183 15.02 -12.06 3.61
N ALA A 184 14.43 -11.97 2.42
CA ALA A 184 14.48 -10.76 1.60
C ALA A 184 13.65 -9.61 2.20
N LEU A 185 12.53 -9.93 2.87
CA LEU A 185 11.64 -8.96 3.54
C LEU A 185 12.05 -8.64 4.98
N ALA A 186 12.71 -9.56 5.69
CA ALA A 186 13.32 -9.30 6.99
C ALA A 186 14.57 -8.41 6.87
N ASN A 187 15.28 -8.49 5.75
CA ASN A 187 16.40 -7.60 5.38
C ASN A 187 15.96 -6.14 5.09
N LEU A 188 14.65 -5.83 5.12
CA LEU A 188 14.13 -4.45 5.04
C LEU A 188 13.59 -3.95 6.39
N ARG A 189 13.59 -4.78 7.43
CA ARG A 189 13.06 -4.44 8.77
C ARG A 189 14.07 -3.77 9.70
N ASP A 190 15.34 -3.69 9.30
CA ASP A 190 16.46 -3.35 10.20
C ASP A 190 17.31 -2.14 9.76
N ALA A 191 16.70 -1.10 9.17
CA ALA A 191 17.35 0.20 9.15
C ALA A 191 17.43 0.73 10.61
N LYS A 192 18.46 0.32 11.36
CA LYS A 192 18.71 0.75 12.74
C LYS A 192 19.05 2.24 12.73
N LEU A 193 18.02 3.05 12.84
CA LEU A 193 18.16 4.48 13.07
C LEU A 193 18.38 4.72 14.56
N TYR A 194 19.39 5.51 14.88
CA TYR A 194 19.72 5.91 16.24
C TYR A 194 19.31 7.34 16.49
N LEU A 195 18.61 7.55 17.61
CA LEU A 195 18.20 8.85 18.10
C LEU A 195 19.13 9.29 19.23
N HIS A 196 19.94 10.31 18.98
CA HIS A 196 20.90 10.83 19.96
C HIS A 196 20.41 12.16 20.51
N GLN A 197 19.90 12.15 21.75
CA GLN A 197 19.50 13.37 22.43
C GLN A 197 20.73 14.15 22.91
N LEU A 198 21.05 15.26 22.25
CA LEU A 198 22.20 16.11 22.63
C LEU A 198 21.83 17.17 23.66
N SER A 199 20.60 17.65 23.60
CA SER A 199 20.07 18.62 24.55
C SER A 199 18.56 18.46 24.69
N ASN A 200 17.95 19.27 25.56
CA ASN A 200 16.51 19.32 25.68
C ASN A 200 15.80 19.78 24.41
N HIS A 201 16.48 20.33 23.40
CA HIS A 201 15.84 20.85 22.19
C HIS A 201 16.41 20.28 20.89
N LEU A 202 17.31 19.30 20.98
CA LEU A 202 18.03 18.79 19.83
C LEU A 202 18.26 17.30 19.95
N THR A 203 17.66 16.55 19.03
CA THR A 203 17.88 15.11 18.86
C THR A 203 18.40 14.88 17.45
N LYS A 204 19.58 14.28 17.33
CA LYS A 204 20.13 13.85 16.04
C LYS A 204 19.52 12.51 15.64
N VAL A 205 19.39 12.29 14.33
CA VAL A 205 19.03 11.01 13.73
C VAL A 205 20.21 10.52 12.90
N SER A 206 20.72 9.32 13.18
CA SER A 206 21.93 8.77 12.55
C SER A 206 21.78 7.28 12.25
N PHE A 207 22.62 6.76 11.34
CA PHE A 207 22.82 5.33 11.11
C PHE A 207 23.83 4.69 12.07
N SER A 208 24.49 5.48 12.95
CA SER A 208 25.50 4.98 13.88
C SER A 208 25.03 5.05 15.34
N GLU A 209 25.41 4.03 16.13
CA GLU A 209 25.29 4.01 17.59
C GLU A 209 26.10 5.11 18.27
N ASN A 210 27.15 5.62 17.60
CA ASN A 210 28.02 6.64 18.17
C ASN A 210 27.49 8.06 17.85
N PRO A 211 27.13 8.88 18.86
CA PRO A 211 26.56 10.21 18.67
C PRO A 211 27.51 11.25 18.02
N ASP A 212 28.82 10.96 18.01
CA ASP A 212 29.86 11.80 17.42
C ASP A 212 30.02 11.58 15.90
N LYS A 213 29.42 10.51 15.37
CA LYS A 213 29.41 10.20 13.95
C LYS A 213 28.45 11.13 13.19
N LEU A 214 28.62 11.17 11.86
CA LEU A 214 27.74 11.98 11.03
C LEU A 214 26.30 11.50 11.19
N HIS A 215 25.40 12.46 11.32
CA HIS A 215 23.97 12.25 11.41
C HIS A 215 23.36 12.81 10.14
N PHE A 216 22.21 12.30 9.74
CA PHE A 216 21.56 12.71 8.49
C PHE A 216 20.46 13.73 8.71
N GLY A 217 20.09 14.00 9.97
CA GLY A 217 19.25 15.13 10.31
C GLY A 217 18.94 15.27 11.79
N PHE A 218 18.04 16.19 12.09
CA PHE A 218 17.62 16.53 13.43
C PHE A 218 16.10 16.46 13.56
N LEU A 219 15.62 16.10 14.75
CA LEU A 219 14.22 16.28 15.11
C LEU A 219 14.00 17.68 15.71
N LYS A 220 12.92 18.33 15.28
CA LYS A 220 12.53 19.66 15.74
C LYS A 220 12.09 19.63 17.22
N PRO A 221 12.21 20.75 17.95
CA PRO A 221 11.98 20.82 19.40
C PRO A 221 10.56 20.46 19.88
N GLN A 222 9.60 20.23 19.01
CA GLN A 222 8.20 19.93 19.39
C GLN A 222 7.96 18.47 19.83
N LEU A 223 9.00 17.65 19.87
CA LEU A 223 8.96 16.22 20.26
C LEU A 223 9.58 15.92 21.63
N ILE A 224 9.93 16.96 22.41
CA ILE A 224 10.65 16.85 23.69
C ILE A 224 9.79 16.16 24.75
N GLY A 225 10.38 15.19 25.47
CA GLY A 225 9.74 14.47 26.57
C GLY A 225 8.77 13.37 26.13
N LYS A 226 8.62 13.14 24.82
CA LYS A 226 7.92 11.98 24.28
C LYS A 226 8.86 10.77 24.29
N ASP A 227 8.25 9.60 24.42
CA ASP A 227 8.92 8.32 24.20
C ASP A 227 9.47 8.29 22.76
N LEU A 228 10.79 8.46 22.61
CA LEU A 228 11.46 8.56 21.33
C LEU A 228 11.29 7.28 20.48
N SER A 229 11.01 6.15 21.11
CA SER A 229 10.68 4.89 20.42
C SER A 229 9.34 4.93 19.66
N LYS A 230 8.51 5.94 19.93
CA LYS A 230 7.17 6.14 19.33
C LYS A 230 7.08 7.39 18.47
N VAL A 231 8.20 8.06 18.24
CA VAL A 231 8.23 9.28 17.43
C VAL A 231 8.25 8.90 15.95
N LEU A 232 7.19 9.32 15.24
CA LEU A 232 7.16 9.26 13.78
C LEU A 232 7.97 10.44 13.22
N ILE A 233 8.98 10.17 12.41
CA ILE A 233 9.76 11.19 11.71
C ILE A 233 8.98 11.63 10.46
N THR A 234 8.70 12.92 10.35
CA THR A 234 7.96 13.53 9.23
C THR A 234 8.64 14.83 8.79
N PRO A 235 8.37 15.34 7.57
CA PRO A 235 8.94 16.62 7.11
C PRO A 235 8.62 17.80 8.04
N GLU A 236 7.48 17.73 8.75
CA GLU A 236 7.08 18.75 9.71
C GLU A 236 7.99 18.78 10.94
N ASN A 237 8.55 17.63 11.34
CA ASN A 237 9.33 17.48 12.55
C ASN A 237 10.80 17.10 12.34
N PHE A 238 11.25 17.02 11.09
CA PHE A 238 12.61 16.66 10.71
C PHE A 238 13.30 17.81 9.95
N GLU A 239 14.62 17.90 10.10
CA GLU A 239 15.48 18.83 9.37
C GLU A 239 16.73 18.10 8.87
N GLU A 240 16.98 18.14 7.57
CA GLU A 240 18.08 17.43 6.91
C GLU A 240 19.45 18.04 7.25
N HIS A 241 20.43 17.17 7.51
CA HIS A 241 21.81 17.59 7.64
C HIS A 241 22.48 17.69 6.26
N ARG A 242 22.80 18.91 5.84
CA ARG A 242 23.29 19.20 4.48
C ARG A 242 24.54 18.42 4.07
N ASP A 243 25.42 18.08 5.02
CA ASP A 243 26.65 17.36 4.69
C ASP A 243 26.45 15.85 4.54
N PHE A 244 25.27 15.31 4.90
CA PHE A 244 25.03 13.88 4.79
C PHE A 244 24.72 13.45 3.36
N LEU A 245 23.93 14.23 2.63
CA LEU A 245 23.51 13.87 1.28
C LEU A 245 24.69 13.65 0.30
N PRO A 246 25.76 14.48 0.30
CA PRO A 246 26.97 14.20 -0.49
C PRO A 246 27.68 12.90 -0.08
N VAL A 247 27.64 12.54 1.20
CA VAL A 247 28.19 11.26 1.67
C VAL A 247 27.34 10.10 1.14
N LEU A 248 26.02 10.21 1.22
CA LEU A 248 25.11 9.21 0.66
C LEU A 248 25.37 8.97 -0.83
N HIS A 249 25.39 10.02 -1.65
CA HIS A 249 25.64 9.89 -3.09
C HIS A 249 27.00 9.28 -3.39
N LYS A 250 28.05 9.67 -2.65
CA LYS A 250 29.38 9.06 -2.78
C LYS A 250 29.35 7.56 -2.46
N MET A 251 28.64 7.16 -1.41
CA MET A 251 28.54 5.76 -1.03
C MET A 251 27.75 4.95 -2.05
N VAL A 252 26.60 5.46 -2.50
CA VAL A 252 25.80 4.83 -3.56
C VAL A 252 26.63 4.70 -4.83
N LYS A 253 27.28 5.76 -5.30
CA LYS A 253 28.15 5.73 -6.48
C LYS A 253 29.20 4.61 -6.42
N ASN A 254 29.86 4.46 -5.27
CA ASN A 254 30.97 3.52 -5.14
C ASN A 254 30.54 2.07 -4.96
N HIS A 255 29.32 1.83 -4.47
CA HIS A 255 28.94 0.52 -3.94
C HIS A 255 27.65 -0.04 -4.51
N VAL A 256 26.78 0.76 -5.15
CA VAL A 256 25.47 0.30 -5.64
C VAL A 256 25.58 -0.85 -6.64
N ALA A 257 26.64 -0.87 -7.45
CA ALA A 257 26.87 -1.94 -8.42
C ALA A 257 27.22 -3.31 -7.79
N GLU A 258 27.59 -3.34 -6.51
CA GLU A 258 27.91 -4.55 -5.74
C GLU A 258 26.73 -5.04 -4.89
N ASP A 259 25.67 -4.24 -4.81
CA ASP A 259 24.51 -4.50 -3.98
C ASP A 259 23.56 -5.49 -4.68
N GLN A 260 23.35 -6.66 -4.08
CA GLN A 260 22.54 -7.72 -4.64
C GLN A 260 21.09 -7.29 -4.90
N THR A 261 20.54 -6.38 -4.10
CA THR A 261 19.18 -5.87 -4.32
C THR A 261 19.08 -5.15 -5.66
N TYR A 262 20.01 -4.24 -5.94
CA TYR A 262 20.02 -3.50 -7.19
C TYR A 262 20.54 -4.32 -8.38
N ILE A 263 21.37 -5.35 -8.15
CA ILE A 263 21.80 -6.29 -9.21
C ILE A 263 20.59 -7.08 -9.75
N VAL A 264 19.70 -7.54 -8.88
CA VAL A 264 18.47 -8.23 -9.32
C VAL A 264 17.55 -7.26 -10.07
N ASP A 265 17.41 -6.03 -9.60
CA ASP A 265 16.59 -5.02 -10.28
C ASP A 265 17.13 -4.67 -11.67
N ALA A 266 18.45 -4.62 -11.84
CA ALA A 266 19.11 -4.29 -13.11
C ALA A 266 18.72 -5.23 -14.25
N MET A 267 18.32 -6.48 -13.95
CA MET A 267 17.84 -7.45 -14.95
C MET A 267 16.60 -6.94 -15.71
N ASN A 268 15.84 -6.00 -15.15
CA ASN A 268 14.66 -5.41 -15.78
C ASN A 268 14.96 -4.18 -16.66
N TYR A 269 16.22 -3.73 -16.72
CA TYR A 269 16.61 -2.48 -17.37
C TYR A 269 17.73 -2.60 -18.42
N PRO A 270 17.80 -3.67 -19.25
CA PRO A 270 18.89 -3.82 -20.23
C PRO A 270 18.98 -2.62 -21.18
N GLY A 271 20.18 -2.10 -21.36
CA GLY A 271 20.45 -0.95 -22.24
C GLY A 271 19.88 0.41 -21.78
N SER A 272 19.35 0.50 -20.55
CA SER A 272 18.64 1.68 -20.03
C SER A 272 19.28 2.26 -18.77
N HIS A 273 18.70 3.35 -18.25
CA HIS A 273 19.02 3.88 -16.92
C HIS A 273 18.02 3.33 -15.91
N MET A 274 18.54 2.75 -14.83
CA MET A 274 17.78 2.24 -13.70
C MET A 274 17.77 3.27 -12.58
N ALA A 275 16.60 3.50 -12.00
CA ALA A 275 16.44 4.35 -10.82
C ALA A 275 16.93 3.59 -9.58
N ILE A 276 17.81 4.21 -8.80
CA ILE A 276 18.24 3.74 -7.49
C ILE A 276 17.29 4.34 -6.46
N GLY A 277 16.19 3.64 -6.19
CA GLY A 277 15.25 4.01 -5.14
C GLY A 277 15.83 3.76 -3.76
N ASP A 278 15.42 4.56 -2.80
CA ASP A 278 15.48 4.14 -1.41
C ASP A 278 14.22 3.34 -1.03
N PHE A 279 14.20 2.73 0.15
CA PHE A 279 13.13 1.85 0.58
C PHE A 279 12.10 2.54 1.47
N LYS A 280 11.91 3.88 1.33
CA LYS A 280 10.80 4.58 1.98
C LYS A 280 9.46 3.99 1.53
N VAL A 281 9.36 3.71 0.23
CA VAL A 281 8.22 3.07 -0.42
C VAL A 281 8.68 1.70 -0.93
N ILE A 282 7.93 0.66 -0.57
CA ILE A 282 8.08 -0.66 -1.19
C ILE A 282 7.25 -0.61 -2.47
N LEU A 283 7.87 -0.90 -3.60
CA LEU A 283 7.19 -0.91 -4.88
C LEU A 283 6.34 -2.18 -5.01
N ASP A 284 5.13 -2.04 -5.54
CA ASP A 284 4.15 -3.12 -5.70
C ASP A 284 4.55 -4.07 -6.85
N PHE A 285 5.31 -3.56 -7.83
CA PHE A 285 5.75 -4.33 -9.00
C PHE A 285 7.24 -4.14 -9.28
N MET A 286 7.91 -5.20 -9.75
CA MET A 286 9.34 -5.16 -10.09
C MET A 286 9.71 -4.17 -11.20
N ASN A 287 8.76 -3.82 -12.07
CA ASN A 287 8.95 -2.84 -13.15
C ASN A 287 8.46 -1.43 -12.79
N GLN A 288 7.89 -1.25 -11.60
CA GLN A 288 7.49 0.06 -11.11
C GLN A 288 8.75 0.89 -10.86
N ARG A 289 8.64 2.20 -11.11
CA ARG A 289 9.73 3.13 -10.81
C ARG A 289 9.38 3.89 -9.54
N PRO A 290 10.35 4.08 -8.64
CA PRO A 290 10.14 4.97 -7.51
C PRO A 290 9.89 6.40 -8.01
N GLU A 291 9.06 7.13 -7.28
CA GLU A 291 8.86 8.56 -7.51
C GLU A 291 10.18 9.33 -7.37
N MET A 292 10.29 10.47 -8.04
CA MET A 292 11.53 11.28 -8.04
C MET A 292 12.02 11.63 -6.63
N PRO A 293 11.17 12.01 -5.65
CA PRO A 293 11.62 12.29 -4.28
C PRO A 293 12.16 11.07 -3.52
N ASN A 294 11.89 9.85 -4.00
CA ASN A 294 12.34 8.57 -3.44
C ASN A 294 13.49 7.94 -4.24
N THR A 295 13.88 8.55 -5.35
CA THR A 295 14.99 8.09 -6.18
C THR A 295 16.27 8.79 -5.76
N ILE A 296 17.23 8.06 -5.19
CA ILE A 296 18.54 8.61 -4.77
C ILE A 296 19.35 9.04 -6.00
N GLY A 297 19.26 8.30 -7.09
CA GLY A 297 19.95 8.62 -8.34
C GLY A 297 19.66 7.60 -9.43
N PHE A 298 20.43 7.63 -10.50
CA PHE A 298 20.29 6.73 -11.63
C PHE A 298 21.61 6.06 -11.96
N ILE A 299 21.57 4.81 -12.40
CA ILE A 299 22.74 4.09 -12.90
C ILE A 299 22.43 3.49 -14.27
N ARG A 300 23.40 3.49 -15.18
CA ARG A 300 23.24 2.86 -16.49
C ARG A 300 23.47 1.35 -16.38
N VAL A 301 22.60 0.59 -17.03
CA VAL A 301 22.71 -0.86 -17.20
C VAL A 301 23.05 -1.16 -18.66
N ASN A 302 24.01 -2.06 -18.89
CA ASN A 302 24.40 -2.47 -20.23
C ASN A 302 23.42 -3.50 -20.83
N GLU A 303 23.64 -3.93 -22.07
CA GLU A 303 22.81 -4.96 -22.73
C GLU A 303 22.94 -6.35 -22.08
N ASP A 304 24.03 -6.58 -21.34
CA ASP A 304 24.31 -7.81 -20.60
C ASP A 304 23.68 -7.80 -19.19
N MET A 305 22.80 -6.84 -18.90
CA MET A 305 22.10 -6.65 -17.61
C MET A 305 23.03 -6.31 -16.43
N GLU A 306 24.24 -5.81 -16.70
CA GLU A 306 25.19 -5.38 -15.67
C GLU A 306 25.13 -3.87 -15.46
N MET A 307 25.11 -3.45 -14.19
CA MET A 307 25.27 -2.04 -13.83
C MET A 307 26.68 -1.54 -14.17
N ILE A 308 26.78 -0.33 -14.73
CA ILE A 308 28.06 0.33 -15.06
C ILE A 308 28.46 1.22 -13.87
N PRO A 309 29.44 0.85 -13.02
CA PRO A 309 29.67 1.52 -11.73
C PRO A 309 29.91 3.04 -11.83
N GLU A 310 30.67 3.49 -12.82
CA GLU A 310 31.01 4.92 -12.99
C GLU A 310 29.90 5.76 -13.63
N SER A 311 28.76 5.15 -13.98
CA SER A 311 27.65 5.83 -14.64
C SER A 311 26.61 6.42 -13.69
N TYR A 312 26.83 6.33 -12.37
CA TYR A 312 25.90 6.86 -11.40
C TYR A 312 25.75 8.38 -11.52
N GLU A 313 24.49 8.83 -11.60
CA GLU A 313 24.08 10.23 -11.64
C GLU A 313 23.19 10.55 -10.44
N GLU A 314 23.52 11.62 -9.72
CA GLU A 314 22.79 12.09 -8.54
C GLU A 314 21.42 12.68 -8.95
N ASN A 315 20.40 12.48 -8.12
CA ASN A 315 19.10 13.11 -8.30
C ASN A 315 18.94 14.30 -7.34
N ASP A 316 18.98 15.52 -7.89
CA ASP A 316 18.83 16.77 -7.14
C ASP A 316 17.48 16.94 -6.43
N MET A 317 16.47 16.14 -6.83
CA MET A 317 15.12 16.18 -6.24
C MET A 317 14.96 15.21 -5.06
N TYR A 318 15.97 14.40 -4.76
CA TYR A 318 15.92 13.45 -3.66
C TYR A 318 15.91 14.16 -2.30
N THR A 319 15.13 13.62 -1.37
CA THR A 319 15.05 14.12 0.01
C THR A 319 15.24 12.97 0.99
N LEU A 320 15.93 13.23 2.10
CA LEU A 320 16.13 12.26 3.18
C LEU A 320 14.84 12.05 3.97
N CYS A 321 13.91 13.00 3.95
CA CYS A 321 12.59 12.83 4.54
C CYS A 321 11.48 13.54 3.74
N ASN A 322 10.43 12.80 3.40
CA ASN A 322 9.25 13.29 2.70
C ASN A 322 7.97 12.66 3.31
N ILE A 323 6.83 12.77 2.61
CA ILE A 323 5.55 12.22 3.07
C ILE A 323 5.58 10.69 3.25
N ASP A 324 6.46 10.00 2.55
CA ASP A 324 6.62 8.54 2.60
C ASP A 324 7.50 8.09 3.77
N GLY A 325 8.19 9.03 4.41
CA GLY A 325 8.95 8.82 5.65
C GLY A 325 10.39 9.28 5.56
N VAL A 326 11.25 8.65 6.34
CA VAL A 326 12.68 8.94 6.43
C VAL A 326 13.46 7.88 5.63
N ILE A 327 14.62 8.28 5.09
CA ILE A 327 15.51 7.44 4.30
C ILE A 327 15.66 6.02 4.87
N LYS A 328 15.51 5.04 3.99
CA LYS A 328 15.76 3.62 4.26
C LYS A 328 16.58 3.05 3.12
N LEU A 329 17.64 2.33 3.45
CA LEU A 329 18.56 1.76 2.47
C LEU A 329 18.55 0.24 2.57
N SER A 330 19.08 -0.42 1.54
CA SER A 330 19.37 -1.85 1.58
C SER A 330 20.34 -2.16 2.72
N ASP A 331 20.36 -3.39 3.21
CA ASP A 331 21.30 -3.82 4.24
C ASP A 331 22.76 -3.58 3.84
N TYR A 332 23.10 -3.90 2.60
CA TYR A 332 24.45 -3.70 2.08
C TYR A 332 24.84 -2.22 2.08
N MET A 333 23.95 -1.32 1.62
CA MET A 333 24.24 0.11 1.64
C MET A 333 24.26 0.70 3.06
N ASN A 334 23.39 0.22 3.95
CA ASN A 334 23.43 0.58 5.38
C ASN A 334 24.78 0.16 6.00
N GLU A 335 25.25 -1.05 5.74
CA GLU A 335 26.56 -1.54 6.20
C GLU A 335 27.69 -0.64 5.68
N LYS A 336 27.70 -0.32 4.38
CA LYS A 336 28.73 0.55 3.80
C LYS A 336 28.72 1.95 4.40
N ILE A 337 27.55 2.54 4.60
CA ILE A 337 27.45 3.84 5.28
C ILE A 337 27.95 3.72 6.71
N HIS A 338 27.53 2.69 7.45
CA HIS A 338 27.97 2.48 8.83
C HIS A 338 29.49 2.33 8.94
N ASP A 339 30.13 1.61 8.02
CA ASP A 339 31.58 1.43 7.97
C ASP A 339 32.33 2.72 7.60
N TYR A 340 31.72 3.56 6.76
CA TYR A 340 32.31 4.83 6.34
C TYR A 340 32.26 5.89 7.44
N LEU A 341 31.14 5.93 8.18
CA LEU A 341 30.91 6.88 9.26
C LEU A 341 31.85 6.62 10.41
#